data_AF-A0A2A2GXC1-F1
#
_entry.id   AF-A0A2A2GXC1-F1
#
_cell.length_a   1.000
_cell.length_b   1.000
_cell.length_c   1.000
_cell.angle_alpha   90.00
_cell.angle_beta   90.00
_cell.angle_gamma   90.00
#
_symmetry.space_group_name_H-M   'P 1'
#
loop_
_entity.id
_entity.type
_entity.pdbx_description
1 polymer ?
#
loop_
_entity_poly.entity_id
_entity_poly.type
_entity_poly.pdbx_seq_one_letter_code
_entity_poly.pdbx_strand_id
1 'polypeptide(L)' 'MLAELETRILTQIDNNVDDASQDELFASGYLRGHLTLAIAELETENKNNIEALSERVEASIDKAIKQLS' A
#
# COMPACT_ATOMS: atom_id res chain seq x y z
N MET A 1 -3.40 -15.33 0.50
CA MET A 1 -2.18 -15.08 -0.28
C MET A 1 -1.86 -13.60 -0.28
N LEU A 2 -2.73 -12.73 -0.81
CA LEU A 2 -2.53 -11.26 -0.69
C LEU A 2 -2.67 -10.73 0.75
N ALA A 3 -3.64 -11.17 1.55
CA ALA A 3 -3.78 -10.72 2.95
C ALA A 3 -2.57 -11.07 3.86
N GLU A 4 -1.91 -12.20 3.60
CA GLU A 4 -0.68 -12.57 4.32
C GLU A 4 0.50 -11.70 3.87
N LEU A 5 0.58 -11.40 2.57
CA LEU A 5 1.53 -10.46 2.02
C LEU A 5 1.32 -9.04 2.59
N GLU A 6 0.06 -8.61 2.70
CA GLU A 6 -0.32 -7.35 3.35
C GLU A 6 0.24 -7.30 4.76
N THR A 7 -0.05 -8.31 5.57
CA THR A 7 0.40 -8.38 6.97
C THR A 7 1.92 -8.27 7.07
N ARG A 8 2.66 -8.94 6.18
CA ARG A 8 4.13 -8.87 6.13
C ARG A 8 4.64 -7.48 5.74
N ILE A 9 4.06 -6.86 4.72
CA ILE A 9 4.45 -5.51 4.28
C ILE A 9 4.12 -4.48 5.36
N LEU A 10 2.92 -4.55 5.95
CA LEU A 10 2.50 -3.66 7.03
C LEU A 10 3.40 -3.80 8.25
N THR A 11 3.76 -5.03 8.63
CA THR A 11 4.72 -5.25 9.73
C THR A 11 6.08 -4.64 9.42
N GLN A 12 6.56 -4.73 8.18
CA GLN A 12 7.82 -4.08 7.77
C GLN A 12 7.72 -2.55 7.80
N ILE A 13 6.57 -1.99 7.42
CA ILE A 13 6.32 -0.55 7.50
C ILE A 13 6.30 -0.10 8.97
N ASP A 14 5.56 -0.81 9.83
CA ASP A 14 5.38 -0.46 11.23
C ASP A 14 6.70 -0.59 12.04
N ASN A 15 7.57 -1.52 11.68
CA ASN A 15 8.87 -1.69 12.35
C ASN A 15 9.85 -0.52 12.12
N ASN A 16 9.60 0.34 11.12
CA ASN A 16 10.46 1.49 10.83
C ASN A 16 9.96 2.78 11.48
N VAL A 17 8.84 2.74 12.23
CA VAL A 17 8.15 3.94 12.77
C VAL A 17 8.97 4.66 13.84
N ASP A 18 9.70 3.93 14.69
CA ASP A 18 10.39 4.51 15.85
C ASP A 18 11.54 5.46 15.47
N ASP A 19 12.17 5.22 14.31
CA ASP A 19 13.31 6.01 13.81
C ASP A 19 12.95 6.92 12.62
N ALA A 20 11.69 6.90 12.16
CA ALA A 20 11.26 7.61 10.97
C ALA A 20 11.04 9.12 11.21
N SER A 21 11.45 9.94 10.24
CA SER A 21 11.09 11.35 10.17
C SER A 21 9.59 11.55 9.92
N GLN A 22 9.10 12.78 10.12
CA GLN A 22 7.68 13.09 9.85
C GLN A 22 7.27 12.81 8.40
N ASP A 23 8.14 13.10 7.43
CA ASP A 23 7.88 12.85 6.02
C ASP A 23 7.82 11.35 5.72
N GLU A 24 8.68 10.55 6.36
CA GLU A 24 8.66 9.08 6.24
C GLU A 24 7.42 8.48 6.90
N LEU A 25 6.98 8.99 8.05
CA LEU A 25 5.74 8.59 8.71
C LEU A 25 4.51 8.92 7.84
N PHE A 26 4.52 10.09 7.18
CA PHE A 26 3.47 10.47 6.26
C PHE A 26 3.43 9.59 5.00
N ALA A 27 4.60 9.39 4.36
CA ALA A 27 4.73 8.56 3.17
C ALA A 27 4.35 7.10 3.44
N SER A 28 4.79 6.56 4.57
CA SER A 28 4.46 5.19 5.00
C SER A 28 2.96 5.02 5.31
N GLY A 29 2.33 6.02 5.92
CA GLY A 29 0.88 6.06 6.12
C GLY A 29 0.10 6.06 4.79
N TYR A 30 0.56 6.84 3.81
CA TYR A 30 -0.01 6.83 2.45
C TYR A 30 0.14 5.46 1.78
N LEU A 31 1.35 4.90 1.78
CA LEU A 31 1.63 3.59 1.18
C LEU A 31 0.77 2.49 1.81
N ARG A 32 0.65 2.49 3.14
CA ARG A 32 -0.24 1.57 3.87
C ARG A 32 -1.69 1.68 3.41
N GLY A 33 -2.22 2.90 3.32
CA GLY A 33 -3.59 3.14 2.86
C GLY A 33 -3.83 2.61 1.44
N HIS A 34 -2.90 2.88 0.52
CA HIS A 34 -3.00 2.42 -0.87
C HIS A 34 -2.88 0.90 -1.00
N LEU A 35 -2.02 0.26 -0.20
CA LEU A 35 -1.87 -1.19 -0.18
C LEU A 35 -3.17 -1.86 0.28
N THR A 36 -3.73 -1.44 1.42
CA THR A 36 -4.97 -2.00 1.96
C THR A 36 -6.14 -1.79 1.02
N LEU A 37 -6.25 -0.61 0.41
CA LEU A 37 -7.29 -0.34 -0.59
C LEU A 37 -7.15 -1.24 -1.81
N ALA A 38 -5.93 -1.38 -2.36
CA ALA A 38 -5.68 -2.20 -3.54
C ALA A 38 -6.04 -3.68 -3.30
N ILE A 39 -5.72 -4.21 -2.12
CA ILE A 39 -6.06 -5.60 -1.75
C ILE A 39 -7.57 -5.77 -1.65
N ALA A 40 -8.27 -4.86 -0.96
CA ALA A 40 -9.73 -4.91 -0.85
C ALA A 40 -10.41 -4.87 -2.23
N GLU A 41 -9.94 -4.02 -3.14
CA GLU A 41 -10.46 -3.96 -4.51
C GLU A 41 -10.19 -5.26 -5.30
N LEU A 42 -8.97 -5.80 -5.23
CA LEU A 42 -8.62 -7.03 -5.94
C LEU A 42 -9.40 -8.24 -5.41
N GLU A 43 -9.67 -8.30 -4.11
CA GLU A 43 -10.54 -9.31 -3.52
C GLU A 43 -11.95 -9.25 -4.11
N THR A 44 -12.51 -8.05 -4.31
CA THR A 44 -13.83 -7.88 -4.97
C THR A 44 -13.82 -8.32 -6.43
N GLU A 45 -12.66 -8.22 -7.10
CA GLU A 45 -12.44 -8.66 -8.48
C GLU A 45 -12.07 -10.15 -8.59
N ASN A 46 -12.03 -10.91 -7.49
CA ASN A 46 -11.52 -12.28 -7.42
C ASN A 46 -10.08 -12.43 -7.97
N LYS A 47 -9.26 -11.37 -7.87
CA LYS A 47 -7.85 -11.37 -8.22
C LYS A 47 -7.01 -11.54 -6.96
N ASN A 48 -6.03 -12.43 -7.01
CA ASN A 48 -5.20 -12.77 -5.85
C ASN A 48 -3.73 -12.92 -6.24
N ASN A 49 -3.28 -12.30 -7.33
CA ASN A 49 -1.88 -12.38 -7.79
C ASN A 49 -1.12 -11.09 -7.48
N ILE A 50 0.21 -11.22 -7.39
CA ILE A 50 1.11 -10.14 -6.96
C ILE A 50 1.26 -9.07 -8.05
N GLU A 51 1.26 -9.46 -9.33
CA GLU A 51 1.37 -8.48 -10.42
C GLU A 51 0.19 -7.48 -10.39
N ALA A 52 -1.04 -7.98 -10.26
CA ALA A 52 -2.23 -7.14 -10.16
C ALA A 52 -2.20 -6.24 -8.91
N LEU A 53 -1.61 -6.70 -7.81
CA LEU A 53 -1.41 -5.88 -6.62
C LEU A 53 -0.41 -4.74 -6.87
N SER A 54 0.76 -5.03 -7.46
CA SER A 54 1.77 -4.01 -7.78
C SER A 54 1.18 -2.95 -8.70
N GLU A 55 0.56 -3.37 -9.81
CA GLU A 55 -0.07 -2.47 -10.77
C GLU A 55 -1.14 -1.58 -10.12
N ARG A 56 -1.95 -2.15 -9.23
CA ARG A 56 -3.02 -1.40 -8.55
C ARG A 56 -2.47 -0.38 -7.56
N VAL A 57 -1.48 -0.77 -6.75
CA VAL A 57 -0.85 0.13 -5.78
C VAL A 57 -0.17 1.29 -6.49
N GLU A 58 0.63 1.00 -7.53
CA GLU A 58 1.30 2.03 -8.34
C GLU A 58 0.29 2.99 -8.98
N ALA A 59 -0.75 2.47 -9.64
CA ALA A 59 -1.79 3.30 -10.25
C ALA A 59 -2.53 4.18 -9.21
N SER A 60 -2.75 3.65 -8.01
CA SER A 60 -3.43 4.35 -6.91
C SER A 60 -2.58 5.50 -6.37
N ILE A 61 -1.28 5.26 -6.17
CA ILE A 61 -0.31 6.27 -5.72
C ILE A 61 -0.13 7.35 -6.78
N ASP A 62 0.09 6.98 -8.05
CA ASP A 62 0.23 7.92 -9.16
C ASP A 62 -0.97 8.86 -9.28
N LYS A 63 -2.17 8.31 -9.07
CA LYS A 63 -3.41 9.09 -9.06
C LYS A 63 -3.45 10.07 -7.90
N ALA A 64 -3.06 9.64 -6.69
CA ALA A 64 -3.02 10.51 -5.52
C ALA A 64 -2.00 11.64 -5.69
N ILE A 65 -0.80 11.35 -6.21
CA ILE A 65 0.23 12.35 -6.50
C ILE A 65 -0.29 13.40 -7.48
N LYS A 66 -0.95 12.98 -8.57
CA LYS A 66 -1.56 13.90 -9.56
C LYS A 66 -2.68 14.77 -8.99
N GLN A 67 -3.32 14.35 -7.89
CA GLN A 67 -4.37 15.14 -7.23
C GLN A 67 -3.82 16.18 -6.26
N LEU A 68 -2.54 16.06 -5.87
CA LEU A 68 -1.84 16.98 -4.98
C LEU A 68 -1.09 18.10 -5.75
N SER A 69 -0.98 17.99 -7.08
CA SER A 69 -0.36 18.96 -8.00
C SER A 69 -1.38 19.89 -8.65
#